data_AF-A0A4S4LNA0-F1
#
_entry.id   AF-A0A4S4LNA0-F1
#
_cell.length_a   1.000
_cell.length_b   1.000
_cell.length_c   1.000
_cell.angle_alpha   90.00
_cell.angle_beta   90.00
_cell.angle_gamma   90.00
#
_symmetry.space_group_name_H-M   'P 1'
#
loop_
_entity.id
_entity.type
_entity.pdbx_description
1 polymer ?
#
loop_
_entity_poly.entity_id
_entity_poly.type
_entity_poly.pdbx_seq_one_letter_code
_entity_poly.pdbx_strand_id
1 'polypeptide(L)'
;MSTDASVDPDQGDIIDETLDLFRANSIFRNFEIKGPADRLLIILILFISDCLAKLGSSRTPPSQLEATKMLNTLAVDNFPIPGDASFQLNAHYAPPSSRVDADYLRQYLTQVRQELAARLTERLYADGTGKPSKWWMSFQKRRFMNRSLGA
;
A
#
# COMPACT_ATOMS: atom_id res chain seq x y z
N MET A 1 -23.36 -24.58 2.55
CA MET A 1 -23.47 -24.02 3.92
C MET A 1 -22.07 -23.65 4.32
N SER A 2 -21.62 -22.46 3.89
CA SER A 2 -20.25 -22.00 4.12
C SER A 2 -20.23 -21.31 5.48
N THR A 3 -19.39 -21.82 6.38
CA THR A 3 -19.17 -21.30 7.72
C THR A 3 -18.72 -19.84 7.64
N ASP A 4 -19.55 -18.97 8.21
CA ASP A 4 -19.19 -17.60 8.55
C ASP A 4 -18.03 -17.67 9.53
N ALA A 5 -16.81 -17.42 9.03
CA ALA A 5 -15.64 -17.33 9.87
C ALA A 5 -15.78 -16.04 10.68
N SER A 6 -16.16 -16.16 11.94
CA SER A 6 -16.19 -15.04 12.88
C SER A 6 -14.84 -14.33 12.83
N VAL A 7 -14.82 -13.07 12.39
CA VAL A 7 -13.61 -12.24 12.38
C VAL A 7 -13.17 -12.05 13.83
N ASP A 8 -12.09 -12.72 14.21
CA ASP A 8 -11.45 -12.51 15.50
C ASP A 8 -10.77 -11.12 15.47
N PRO A 9 -11.23 -10.14 16.26
CA PRO A 9 -10.66 -8.80 16.26
C PRO A 9 -9.20 -8.76 16.73
N ASP A 10 -8.73 -9.81 17.42
CA ASP A 10 -7.33 -9.93 17.85
C ASP A 10 -6.43 -10.58 16.78
N GLN A 11 -7.01 -11.14 15.71
CA GLN A 11 -6.26 -11.67 14.58
C GLN A 11 -5.85 -10.55 13.62
N GLY A 12 -4.53 -10.34 13.48
CA GLY A 12 -3.97 -9.37 12.54
C GLY A 12 -4.43 -9.60 11.10
N ASP A 13 -4.72 -8.52 10.39
CA ASP A 13 -5.22 -8.56 9.02
C ASP A 13 -4.09 -8.40 7.97
N ILE A 14 -4.46 -8.39 6.69
CA ILE A 14 -3.49 -8.25 5.59
C ILE A 14 -2.74 -6.90 5.60
N ILE A 15 -3.30 -5.85 6.21
CA ILE A 15 -2.66 -4.54 6.33
C ILE A 15 -1.55 -4.62 7.38
N ASP A 16 -1.81 -5.28 8.51
CA ASP A 16 -0.79 -5.53 9.54
C ASP A 16 0.36 -6.38 8.98
N GLU A 17 0.01 -7.46 8.26
CA GLU A 17 0.98 -8.30 7.57
C GLU A 17 1.81 -7.49 6.56
N THR A 18 1.17 -6.62 5.76
CA THR A 18 1.88 -5.76 4.81
C THR A 18 2.89 -4.85 5.51
N LEU A 19 2.49 -4.20 6.61
CA LEU A 19 3.36 -3.28 7.34
C LEU A 19 4.56 -4.02 7.97
N ASP A 20 4.36 -5.22 8.47
CA ASP A 20 5.42 -6.04 9.06
C ASP A 20 6.38 -6.57 7.98
N LEU A 21 5.85 -6.99 6.84
CA LEU A 21 6.62 -7.55 5.73
C LEU A 21 7.32 -6.48 4.87
N PHE A 22 6.89 -5.22 4.90
CA PHE A 22 7.39 -4.16 4.02
C PHE A 22 8.91 -4.03 4.02
N ARG A 23 9.53 -3.91 5.20
CA ARG A 23 10.98 -3.63 5.30
C ARG A 23 11.82 -4.75 4.68
N ALA A 24 11.49 -6.00 4.99
CA ALA A 24 12.17 -7.15 4.41
C ALA A 24 11.93 -7.24 2.89
N ASN A 25 10.67 -7.09 2.46
CA ASN A 25 10.29 -7.25 1.05
C ASN A 25 10.77 -6.12 0.15
N SER A 26 10.87 -4.89 0.64
CA SER A 26 11.31 -3.71 -0.12
C SER A 26 12.74 -3.81 -0.71
N ILE A 27 13.52 -4.83 -0.32
CA ILE A 27 14.89 -5.09 -0.78
C ILE A 27 14.91 -6.17 -1.88
N PHE A 28 13.91 -7.05 -1.93
CA PHE A 28 13.86 -8.13 -2.91
C PHE A 28 13.38 -7.63 -4.28
N ARG A 29 13.99 -8.18 -5.33
CA ARG A 29 13.67 -7.86 -6.74
C ARG A 29 12.76 -8.91 -7.40
N ASN A 30 12.79 -10.13 -6.89
CA ASN A 30 12.00 -11.26 -7.38
C ASN A 30 11.02 -11.65 -6.28
N PHE A 31 9.74 -11.75 -6.63
CA PHE A 31 8.68 -12.19 -5.72
C PHE A 31 7.93 -13.34 -6.39
N GLU A 32 7.93 -14.51 -5.75
CA GLU A 32 7.17 -15.67 -6.21
C GLU A 32 5.72 -15.54 -5.74
N ILE A 33 4.78 -15.39 -6.68
CA ILE A 33 3.36 -15.28 -6.37
C ILE A 33 2.79 -16.68 -6.23
N LYS A 34 2.48 -17.10 -4.99
CA LYS A 34 1.94 -18.43 -4.68
C LYS A 34 0.42 -18.44 -4.68
N GLY A 35 -0.23 -17.30 -4.39
CA GLY A 35 -1.68 -17.23 -4.34
C GLY A 35 -2.29 -15.84 -4.51
N PRO A 36 -3.62 -15.73 -4.37
CA PRO A 36 -4.34 -14.47 -4.46
C PRO A 36 -3.96 -13.45 -3.38
N ALA A 37 -3.66 -13.91 -2.15
CA ALA A 37 -3.25 -13.04 -1.04
C ALA A 37 -1.94 -12.30 -1.34
N ASP A 38 -0.95 -13.00 -1.92
CA ASP A 38 0.33 -12.42 -2.33
C ASP A 38 0.16 -11.27 -3.33
N ARG A 39 -0.82 -11.37 -4.22
CA ARG A 39 -1.11 -10.32 -5.20
C ARG A 39 -1.59 -9.05 -4.52
N LEU A 40 -2.46 -9.16 -3.53
CA LEU A 40 -2.88 -8.01 -2.75
C LEU A 40 -1.70 -7.44 -1.95
N LEU A 41 -0.93 -8.31 -1.28
CA LEU A 41 0.26 -7.93 -0.52
C LEU A 41 1.27 -7.12 -1.36
N ILE A 42 1.55 -7.54 -2.60
CA ILE A 42 2.43 -6.81 -3.53
C ILE A 42 1.90 -5.41 -3.83
N ILE A 43 0.60 -5.26 -4.12
CA ILE A 43 -0.02 -3.95 -4.37
C ILE A 43 0.16 -3.04 -3.14
N LEU A 44 -0.08 -3.58 -1.95
CA LEU A 44 0.03 -2.81 -0.70
C LEU A 44 1.48 -2.42 -0.38
N ILE A 45 2.45 -3.29 -0.60
CA ILE A 45 3.89 -2.99 -0.44
C ILE A 45 4.33 -1.87 -1.41
N LEU A 46 3.85 -1.90 -2.65
CA LEU A 46 4.12 -0.82 -3.61
C LEU A 46 3.48 0.48 -3.17
N PHE A 47 2.25 0.44 -2.65
CA PHE A 47 1.58 1.63 -2.14
C PHE A 47 2.31 2.24 -0.94
N ILE A 48 2.84 1.44 0.00
CA ILE A 48 3.70 1.97 1.08
C ILE A 48 4.91 2.71 0.49
N SER A 49 5.52 2.16 -0.57
CA SER A 49 6.67 2.81 -1.24
C SER A 49 6.29 4.17 -1.81
N ASP A 50 5.10 4.28 -2.43
CA ASP A 50 4.58 5.53 -2.96
C ASP A 50 4.23 6.52 -1.83
N CYS A 51 3.67 6.06 -0.71
CA CYS A 51 3.45 6.89 0.49
C CYS A 51 4.75 7.49 1.03
N LEU A 52 5.79 6.66 1.22
CA LEU A 52 7.08 7.13 1.71
C LEU A 52 7.75 8.10 0.73
N ALA A 53 7.64 7.83 -0.58
CA ALA A 53 8.14 8.74 -1.61
C ALA A 53 7.39 10.09 -1.60
N LYS A 54 6.07 10.06 -1.41
CA LYS A 54 5.24 11.26 -1.30
C LYS A 54 5.65 12.13 -0.10
N LEU A 55 5.81 11.53 1.08
CA LEU A 55 6.30 12.25 2.27
C LEU A 55 7.74 12.77 2.09
N GLY A 56 8.60 11.97 1.43
CA GLY A 56 9.99 12.31 1.13
C GLY A 56 10.18 13.42 0.10
N SER A 57 9.14 13.76 -0.66
CA SER A 57 9.16 14.87 -1.63
C SER A 57 9.06 16.25 -0.97
N SER A 58 8.62 16.31 0.28
CA SER A 58 8.52 17.56 1.05
C SER A 58 9.91 18.11 1.39
N ARG A 59 10.09 19.44 1.26
CA ARG A 59 11.36 20.12 1.57
C ARG A 59 11.75 19.96 3.04
N THR A 60 10.76 19.91 3.92
CA THR A 60 10.90 19.66 5.36
C THR A 60 10.08 18.44 5.75
N PRO A 61 10.50 17.66 6.76
CA PRO A 61 9.69 16.56 7.26
C PRO A 61 8.31 17.07 7.71
N PRO A 62 7.20 16.55 7.16
CA PRO A 62 5.87 17.00 7.54
C PRO A 62 5.54 16.63 8.98
N SER A 63 4.61 17.35 9.58
CA SER A 63 3.94 16.93 10.82
C SER A 63 3.03 15.73 10.56
N GLN A 64 2.60 15.04 11.62
CA GLN A 64 1.66 13.92 11.50
C GLN A 64 0.36 14.33 10.80
N LEU A 65 -0.21 15.49 11.14
CA LEU A 65 -1.44 15.99 10.52
C LEU A 65 -1.27 16.26 9.02
N GLU A 66 -0.15 16.86 8.61
CA GLU A 66 0.15 17.11 7.20
C GLU A 66 0.36 15.79 6.46
N ALA A 67 1.09 14.85 7.05
CA ALA A 67 1.29 13.52 6.48
C ALA A 67 -0.04 12.76 6.31
N THR A 68 -0.93 12.79 7.32
CA THR A 68 -2.26 12.21 7.23
C THR A 68 -3.04 12.78 6.05
N LYS A 69 -3.03 14.10 5.84
CA LYS A 69 -3.70 14.73 4.70
C LYS A 69 -3.08 14.30 3.37
N MET A 70 -1.75 14.35 3.25
CA MET A 70 -1.03 13.97 2.05
C MET A 70 -1.29 12.52 1.64
N LEU A 71 -1.25 11.60 2.60
CA LEU A 71 -1.44 10.18 2.33
C LEU A 71 -2.90 9.81 2.10
N ASN A 72 -3.86 10.47 2.77
CA ASN A 72 -5.28 10.30 2.45
C ASN A 72 -5.62 10.76 1.03
N THR A 73 -5.08 11.90 0.60
CA THR A 73 -5.22 12.34 -0.79
C THR A 73 -4.63 11.32 -1.76
N LEU A 74 -3.43 10.82 -1.48
CA LEU A 74 -2.79 9.79 -2.32
C LEU A 74 -3.60 8.47 -2.37
N ALA A 75 -4.22 8.09 -1.26
CA ALA A 75 -5.01 6.85 -1.17
C ALA A 75 -6.25 6.86 -2.06
N VAL A 76 -6.85 8.03 -2.27
CA VAL A 76 -8.07 8.20 -3.08
C VAL A 76 -7.82 8.75 -4.49
N ASP A 77 -6.58 9.14 -4.79
CA ASP A 77 -6.20 9.63 -6.11
C ASP A 77 -6.42 8.56 -7.18
N ASN A 78 -6.50 8.94 -8.45
CA ASN A 78 -6.70 7.97 -9.51
C ASN A 78 -5.47 7.07 -9.66
N PHE A 79 -5.67 5.76 -9.74
CA PHE A 79 -4.60 4.78 -9.88
C PHE A 79 -4.97 3.69 -10.88
N PRO A 80 -3.97 3.10 -11.57
CA PRO A 80 -4.23 2.01 -12.49
C PRO A 80 -4.56 0.72 -11.73
N ILE A 81 -5.49 -0.05 -12.29
CA ILE A 81 -5.85 -1.39 -11.84
C ILE A 81 -5.45 -2.44 -12.91
N PRO A 82 -5.38 -3.74 -12.58
CA PRO A 82 -5.15 -4.79 -13.57
C PRO A 82 -6.03 -4.63 -14.81
N GLY A 83 -5.43 -4.71 -16.00
CA GLY A 83 -6.09 -4.46 -17.28
C GLY A 83 -5.87 -3.05 -17.84
N ASP A 84 -5.57 -2.05 -17.00
CA ASP A 84 -5.23 -0.71 -17.47
C ASP A 84 -3.85 -0.71 -18.14
N ALA A 85 -3.69 0.03 -19.25
CA ALA A 85 -2.43 0.08 -19.98
C ALA A 85 -1.24 0.60 -19.14
N SER A 86 -1.52 1.47 -18.16
CA SER A 86 -0.53 2.02 -17.23
C SER A 86 -0.24 1.12 -16.02
N PHE A 87 -0.97 0.00 -15.85
CA PHE A 87 -0.72 -0.92 -14.74
C PHE A 87 0.54 -1.75 -15.01
N GLN A 88 1.63 -1.40 -14.31
CA GLN A 88 2.96 -1.97 -14.56
C GLN A 88 3.06 -3.48 -14.27
N LEU A 89 2.10 -4.09 -13.58
CA LEU A 89 2.13 -5.49 -13.18
C LEU A 89 1.19 -6.39 -14.02
N ASN A 90 0.65 -5.93 -15.15
CA ASN A 90 -0.33 -6.68 -15.95
C ASN A 90 0.07 -8.14 -16.26
N ALA A 91 1.36 -8.44 -16.46
CA ALA A 91 1.81 -9.82 -16.71
C ALA A 91 1.54 -10.80 -15.55
N HIS A 92 1.27 -10.30 -14.34
CA HIS A 92 1.07 -11.11 -13.14
C HIS A 92 -0.37 -11.06 -12.60
N TYR A 93 -1.23 -10.21 -13.16
CA TYR A 93 -2.58 -9.97 -12.67
C TYR A 93 -3.58 -10.17 -13.80
N ALA A 94 -4.68 -10.87 -13.49
CA ALA A 94 -5.79 -10.96 -14.41
C ALA A 94 -6.58 -9.64 -14.40
N PRO A 95 -7.02 -9.14 -15.57
CA PRO A 95 -7.94 -8.01 -15.61
C PRO A 95 -9.31 -8.40 -15.02
N PRO A 96 -10.08 -7.45 -14.48
CA PRO A 96 -11.47 -7.67 -14.12
C PRO A 96 -12.29 -8.19 -15.32
N SER A 97 -13.24 -9.09 -15.06
CA SER A 97 -14.09 -9.71 -16.09
C SER A 97 -15.11 -8.77 -16.70
N SER A 98 -15.47 -7.69 -16.00
CA SER A 98 -16.47 -6.73 -16.43
C SER A 98 -16.17 -5.32 -15.88
N ARG A 99 -16.88 -4.32 -16.41
CA ARG A 99 -16.82 -2.96 -15.88
C ARG A 99 -17.26 -2.88 -14.42
N VAL A 100 -18.26 -3.67 -14.04
CA VAL A 100 -18.75 -3.72 -12.65
C VAL A 100 -17.68 -4.26 -11.72
N ASP A 101 -17.00 -5.34 -12.11
CA ASP A 101 -15.89 -5.91 -11.33
C ASP A 101 -14.70 -4.94 -11.24
N ALA A 102 -14.45 -4.16 -12.29
CA ALA A 102 -13.42 -3.14 -12.32
C ALA A 102 -13.73 -2.00 -11.33
N ASP A 103 -14.97 -1.51 -11.32
CA ASP A 103 -15.40 -0.46 -10.40
C ASP A 103 -15.39 -0.95 -8.94
N TYR A 104 -15.81 -2.19 -8.70
CA TYR A 104 -15.72 -2.84 -7.39
C TYR A 104 -14.26 -2.97 -6.92
N LEU A 105 -13.37 -3.46 -7.79
CA LEU A 105 -11.94 -3.59 -7.47
C LEU A 105 -11.32 -2.23 -7.14
N ARG A 106 -11.64 -1.18 -7.91
CA ARG A 106 -11.15 0.18 -7.63
C ARG A 106 -11.63 0.65 -6.26
N GLN A 107 -12.91 0.48 -5.95
CA GLN A 107 -13.47 0.87 -4.65
C GLN A 107 -12.82 0.10 -3.49
N TYR A 108 -12.63 -1.21 -3.65
CA TYR A 108 -11.95 -2.06 -2.68
C TYR A 108 -10.51 -1.58 -2.43
N LEU A 109 -9.73 -1.38 -3.50
CA LEU A 109 -8.35 -0.90 -3.39
C LEU A 109 -8.27 0.50 -2.77
N THR A 110 -9.22 1.39 -3.06
CA THR A 110 -9.30 2.70 -2.39
C THR A 110 -9.49 2.55 -0.88
N GLN A 111 -10.41 1.70 -0.43
CA GLN A 111 -10.64 1.48 1.01
C GLN A 111 -9.40 0.93 1.71
N VAL A 112 -8.77 -0.09 1.14
CA VAL A 112 -7.56 -0.69 1.74
C VAL A 112 -6.39 0.29 1.74
N ARG A 113 -6.24 1.13 0.69
CA ARG A 113 -5.23 2.20 0.66
C ARG A 113 -5.46 3.26 1.75
N GLN A 114 -6.70 3.65 2.00
CA GLN A 114 -7.02 4.64 3.05
C GLN A 114 -6.65 4.09 4.43
N GLU A 115 -7.07 2.86 4.73
CA GLU A 115 -6.77 2.21 6.00
C GLU A 115 -5.26 2.00 6.19
N LEU A 116 -4.58 1.50 5.16
CA LEU A 116 -3.12 1.33 5.17
C LEU A 116 -2.38 2.65 5.35
N ALA A 117 -2.83 3.73 4.70
CA ALA A 117 -2.25 5.07 4.88
C ALA A 117 -2.42 5.58 6.32
N ALA A 118 -3.58 5.33 6.94
CA ALA A 118 -3.85 5.71 8.32
C ALA A 118 -2.91 4.98 9.29
N ARG A 119 -2.88 3.64 9.23
CA ARG A 119 -2.01 2.80 10.09
C ARG A 119 -0.52 3.05 9.84
N LEU A 120 -0.11 3.27 8.59
CA LEU A 120 1.26 3.66 8.26
C LEU A 120 1.63 4.98 8.92
N THR A 121 0.72 5.97 8.89
CA THR A 121 0.96 7.27 9.52
C THR A 121 1.16 7.11 11.03
N GLU A 122 0.32 6.33 11.71
CA GLU A 122 0.52 6.04 13.14
C GLU A 122 1.88 5.42 13.42
N ARG A 123 2.27 4.40 12.63
CA ARG A 123 3.60 3.76 12.76
C ARG A 123 4.77 4.71 12.49
N LEU A 124 4.60 5.69 11.59
CA LEU A 124 5.66 6.65 11.26
C LEU A 124 5.94 7.64 12.39
N TYR A 125 4.94 7.99 13.20
CA TYR A 125 5.05 9.04 14.23
C TYR A 125 4.96 8.48 15.67
N ALA A 126 4.97 7.15 15.82
CA ALA A 126 4.83 6.47 17.11
C ALA A 126 5.90 6.84 18.16
N ASP A 127 7.06 7.39 17.75
CA ASP A 127 8.11 7.83 18.68
C ASP A 127 7.84 9.19 19.34
N GLY A 128 6.75 9.87 18.98
CA GLY A 128 6.34 11.14 19.57
C GLY A 128 7.24 12.32 19.22
N THR A 129 8.21 12.17 18.30
CA THR A 129 9.16 13.23 17.94
C THR A 129 8.54 14.34 17.08
N GLY A 130 7.29 14.14 16.62
CA GLY A 130 6.61 15.03 15.68
C GLY A 130 7.15 14.97 14.25
N LYS A 131 8.06 14.03 13.96
CA LYS A 131 8.68 13.82 12.65
C LYS A 131 8.49 12.36 12.21
N PRO A 132 8.44 12.07 10.90
CA PRO A 132 8.34 10.70 10.41
C PRO A 132 9.63 9.94 10.72
N SER A 133 9.47 8.69 11.17
CA SER A 133 10.55 7.79 11.56
C SER A 133 11.62 7.64 10.48
N LYS A 134 12.87 8.00 10.81
CA LYS A 134 14.01 7.87 9.88
C LYS A 134 14.23 6.44 9.37
N TRP A 135 13.85 5.43 10.16
CA TRP A 135 13.99 4.01 9.83
C TRP A 135 13.01 3.54 8.76
N TRP A 136 11.87 4.21 8.63
CA TRP A 136 10.95 4.02 7.52
C TRP A 136 11.34 4.91 6.35
N MET A 137 11.66 6.18 6.61
CA MET A 137 12.04 7.14 5.58
C MET A 137 13.34 6.78 4.84
N SER A 138 14.19 5.90 5.36
CA SER A 138 15.34 5.35 4.62
C SER A 138 14.96 4.56 3.37
N PHE A 139 13.70 4.13 3.26
CA PHE A 139 13.16 3.40 2.12
C PHE A 139 12.48 4.31 1.07
N GLN A 140 12.34 5.62 1.31
CA GLN A 140 11.59 6.55 0.44
C GLN A 140 12.06 6.62 -1.03
N LYS A 141 13.36 6.36 -1.27
CA LYS A 141 13.96 6.33 -2.61
C LYS A 141 14.09 4.92 -3.19
N ARG A 142 13.70 3.89 -2.43
CA ARG A 142 13.71 2.50 -2.91
C ARG A 142 12.39 2.22 -3.63
N ARG A 143 12.46 1.35 -4.63
CA ARG A 143 11.31 0.89 -5.40
C ARG A 143 11.30 -0.64 -5.35
N PHE A 144 10.30 -1.20 -4.68
CA PHE A 144 10.08 -2.65 -4.70
C PHE A 144 9.88 -3.12 -6.15
N MET A 145 10.53 -4.23 -6.53
CA MET A 145 10.58 -4.74 -7.91
C MET A 145 11.08 -3.74 -8.99
N ASN A 146 11.71 -2.62 -8.62
CA ASN A 146 11.96 -1.47 -9.51
C ASN A 146 10.67 -0.93 -10.20
N ARG A 147 9.50 -1.13 -9.60
CA ARG A 147 8.20 -0.67 -10.10
C ARG A 147 7.57 0.32 -9.12
N SER A 148 6.62 1.09 -9.62
CA SER A 148 5.76 2.01 -8.84
C SER A 148 4.35 1.90 -9.39
N LEU A 149 3.32 2.10 -8.56
CA LEU A 149 1.94 2.04 -9.04
C LEU A 149 1.56 3.25 -9.90
N GLY A 150 2.47 4.23 -10.06
CA GLY A 150 2.23 5.41 -10.87
C GLY A 150 1.25 6.33 -10.16
N ALA A 151 1.79 7.19 -9.30
CA ALA A 151 1.15 8.42 -8.85
C ALA A 151 1.84 9.60 -9.54
#